data_AF-A0A3N5YJR1-F1
#
_entry.id   AF-A0A3N5YJR1-F1
#
_cell.length_a   1.000
_cell.length_b   1.000
_cell.length_c   1.000
_cell.angle_alpha   90.00
_cell.angle_beta   90.00
_cell.angle_gamma   90.00
#
_symmetry.space_group_name_H-M   'P 1'
#
loop_
_entity.id
_entity.type
_entity.pdbx_description
1 polymer ?
#
loop_
_entity_poly.entity_id
_entity_poly.type
_entity_poly.pdbx_seq_one_letter_code
_entity_poly.pdbx_strand_id
1 'polypeptide(L)'
;ERPGAARVVAVATTQEEIAYHGGGALICASCLNPQMAIVVDVTFATDHPGIEKKEIGDHKMGAGPVIARGSVVSPVVFRLLADTARAGQIPFSVHAVGRDTSTNADAIHIDSAPSQGTRVTMRFVLPSLTEEP
;
A
#
# COMPACT_ATOMS: atom_id res chain seq x y z
N GLU A 1 13.84 -15.14 17.98
CA GLU A 1 13.27 -16.27 17.22
C GLU A 1 13.86 -16.29 15.82
N ARG A 2 14.02 -17.46 15.16
CA ARG A 2 14.50 -17.57 13.77
C ARG A 2 13.28 -17.73 12.85
N PRO A 3 12.82 -16.69 12.14
CA PRO A 3 11.52 -16.69 11.47
C PRO A 3 11.43 -17.57 10.21
N GLY A 4 12.45 -18.39 9.91
CA GLY A 4 12.51 -19.23 8.70
C GLY A 4 13.05 -18.49 7.48
N ALA A 5 12.82 -19.06 6.30
CA ALA A 5 13.21 -18.48 5.01
C ALA A 5 11.99 -17.86 4.31
N ALA A 6 12.17 -16.71 3.67
CA ALA A 6 11.14 -16.05 2.87
C ALA A 6 11.62 -15.88 1.43
N ARG A 7 10.73 -16.16 0.46
CA ARG A 7 10.95 -15.80 -0.95
C ARG A 7 10.35 -14.43 -1.18
N VAL A 8 11.18 -13.47 -1.58
CA VAL A 8 10.76 -12.11 -1.92
C VAL A 8 10.80 -11.95 -3.44
N VAL A 9 9.72 -11.44 -4.02
CA VAL A 9 9.61 -11.13 -5.44
C VAL A 9 9.13 -9.70 -5.57
N ALA A 10 9.84 -8.88 -6.35
CA ALA A 10 9.43 -7.54 -6.72
C ALA A 10 8.91 -7.56 -8.17
N VAL A 11 7.76 -6.93 -8.39
CA VAL A 11 7.15 -6.81 -9.72
C VAL A 11 6.81 -5.35 -9.98
N ALA A 12 7.15 -4.86 -11.18
CA ALA A 12 6.69 -3.58 -11.69
C ALA A 12 5.57 -3.88 -12.71
N THR A 13 4.37 -3.42 -12.42
CA THR A 13 3.17 -3.79 -13.17
C THR A 13 2.74 -2.66 -14.08
N THR A 14 2.29 -2.99 -15.29
CA THR A 14 1.73 -2.03 -16.23
C THR A 14 0.20 -1.97 -16.13
N GLN A 15 -0.38 -0.96 -16.78
CA GLN A 15 -1.83 -0.79 -16.95
C GLN A 15 -2.59 -0.51 -15.64
N GLU A 16 -1.99 0.14 -14.64
CA GLU A 16 -2.71 0.56 -13.43
C GLU A 16 -3.80 1.59 -13.79
N GLU A 17 -3.40 2.73 -14.36
CA GLU A 17 -4.30 3.85 -14.71
C GLU A 17 -5.40 3.53 -15.72
N ILE A 18 -5.25 2.46 -16.50
CA ILE A 18 -6.17 2.11 -17.60
C ILE A 18 -6.92 0.80 -17.38
N ALA A 19 -6.64 0.06 -16.30
CA ALA A 19 -7.31 -1.20 -16.01
C ALA A 19 -7.89 -1.18 -14.60
N TYR A 20 -9.15 -0.74 -14.52
CA TYR A 20 -9.99 -0.72 -13.31
C TYR A 20 -10.07 -2.05 -12.52
N HIS A 21 -9.61 -3.15 -13.11
CA HIS A 21 -9.64 -4.51 -12.54
C HIS A 21 -8.28 -4.97 -12.00
N GLY A 22 -7.29 -4.07 -11.86
CA GLY A 22 -5.99 -4.39 -11.26
C GLY A 22 -4.85 -4.72 -12.25
N GLY A 23 -5.06 -4.51 -13.55
CA GLY A 23 -4.04 -4.59 -14.60
C GLY A 23 -3.05 -5.75 -14.47
N GLY A 24 -1.76 -5.46 -14.62
CA GLY A 24 -0.70 -6.45 -14.42
C GLY A 24 -0.53 -6.91 -12.96
N ALA A 25 -1.00 -6.13 -11.98
CA ALA A 25 -0.87 -6.43 -10.57
C ALA A 25 -1.73 -7.63 -10.14
N LEU A 26 -2.95 -7.73 -10.68
CA LEU A 26 -3.82 -8.88 -10.49
C LEU A 26 -3.17 -10.15 -11.05
N ILE A 27 -2.70 -10.11 -12.30
CA ILE A 27 -2.04 -11.26 -12.94
C ILE A 27 -0.81 -11.70 -12.15
N CYS A 28 0.03 -10.76 -11.72
CA CYS A 28 1.20 -11.07 -10.90
C CYS A 28 0.80 -11.74 -9.58
N ALA A 29 -0.22 -11.23 -8.89
CA ALA A 29 -0.70 -11.80 -7.64
C ALA A 29 -1.24 -13.22 -7.85
N SER A 30 -2.06 -13.46 -8.87
CA SER A 30 -2.61 -14.79 -9.17
C SER A 30 -1.52 -15.79 -9.58
N CYS A 31 -0.51 -15.36 -10.36
CA CYS A 31 0.60 -16.23 -10.78
C CYS A 31 1.59 -16.55 -9.65
N LEU A 32 1.88 -15.58 -8.78
CA LEU A 32 2.84 -15.74 -7.69
C LEU A 32 2.23 -16.36 -6.44
N ASN A 33 0.92 -16.21 -6.25
CA ASN A 33 0.16 -16.63 -5.07
C ASN A 33 0.88 -16.29 -3.75
N PRO A 34 1.17 -14.99 -3.50
CA PRO A 34 2.00 -14.59 -2.37
C PRO A 34 1.24 -14.75 -1.04
N GLN A 35 1.92 -15.14 0.04
CA GLN A 35 1.30 -15.15 1.37
C GLN A 35 1.05 -13.74 1.92
N MET A 36 1.81 -12.75 1.45
CA MET A 36 1.73 -11.34 1.81
C MET A 36 2.10 -10.51 0.59
N ALA A 37 1.34 -9.45 0.31
CA ALA A 37 1.62 -8.52 -0.77
C ALA A 37 1.83 -7.10 -0.22
N ILE A 38 2.93 -6.46 -0.62
CA ILE A 38 3.18 -5.04 -0.37
C ILE A 38 3.06 -4.34 -1.71
N VAL A 39 2.09 -3.44 -1.83
CA VAL A 39 1.87 -2.59 -3.01
C VAL A 39 2.47 -1.22 -2.74
N VAL A 40 3.35 -0.80 -3.62
CA VAL A 40 3.98 0.52 -3.58
C VAL A 40 3.31 1.35 -4.66
N ASP A 41 2.73 2.49 -4.27
CA ASP A 41 1.99 3.36 -5.16
C ASP A 41 2.11 4.82 -4.68
N VAL A 42 1.80 5.82 -5.51
CA VAL A 42 1.93 7.26 -5.18
C VAL A 42 0.70 7.82 -4.47
N THR A 43 0.84 8.93 -3.73
CA THR A 43 -0.26 9.63 -3.01
C THR A 43 0.05 11.12 -3.03
N PHE A 44 -0.97 11.88 -2.75
CA PHE A 44 -0.91 13.32 -2.77
C PHE A 44 -0.21 13.83 -1.52
N ALA A 45 0.76 14.73 -1.73
CA ALA A 45 1.27 15.54 -0.63
C ALA A 45 0.17 16.50 -0.14
N THR A 46 0.02 16.65 1.16
CA THR A 46 -1.02 17.49 1.78
C THR A 46 -0.47 18.80 2.33
N ASP A 47 0.71 19.22 1.88
CA ASP A 47 1.38 20.47 2.26
C ASP A 47 1.05 21.65 1.35
N HIS A 48 0.23 21.46 0.32
CA HIS A 48 -0.32 22.52 -0.52
C HIS A 48 -1.50 23.27 0.16
N PRO A 49 -1.67 24.59 -0.07
CA PRO A 49 -2.75 25.38 0.53
C PRO A 49 -4.15 24.92 0.12
N GLY A 50 -5.07 24.75 1.08
CA GLY A 50 -6.49 24.46 0.81
C GLY A 50 -6.92 23.00 1.00
N ILE A 51 -6.00 22.11 1.38
CA ILE A 51 -6.31 20.71 1.72
C ILE A 51 -6.89 20.59 3.14
N GLU A 52 -8.05 19.95 3.26
CA GLU A 52 -8.63 19.55 4.54
C GLU A 52 -7.96 18.28 5.09
N LYS A 53 -6.97 18.47 5.96
CA LYS A 53 -6.13 17.39 6.51
C LYS A 53 -6.87 16.41 7.43
N LYS A 54 -8.08 16.75 7.87
CA LYS A 54 -8.87 15.90 8.78
C LYS A 54 -9.29 14.58 8.15
N GLU A 55 -9.49 14.56 6.83
CA GLU A 55 -9.96 13.37 6.12
C GLU A 55 -8.81 12.52 5.58
N ILE A 56 -7.77 13.18 5.05
CA ILE A 56 -6.71 12.55 4.25
C ILE A 56 -5.39 12.37 5.00
N GLY A 57 -5.22 13.00 6.17
CA GLY A 57 -3.97 12.98 6.94
C GLY A 57 -3.01 14.13 6.60
N ASP A 58 -1.88 14.21 7.32
CA ASP A 58 -0.79 15.17 7.05
C ASP A 58 0.43 14.41 6.50
N HIS A 59 0.58 14.47 5.17
CA HIS A 59 1.60 13.77 4.37
C HIS A 59 2.45 14.80 3.62
N LYS A 60 3.49 15.29 4.27
CA LYS A 60 4.40 16.28 3.65
C LYS A 60 5.42 15.61 2.76
N MET A 61 5.86 16.29 1.71
CA MET A 61 7.02 15.85 0.92
C MET A 61 8.22 15.62 1.84
N GLY A 62 8.89 14.47 1.68
CA GLY A 62 10.06 14.12 2.48
C GLY A 62 9.79 13.67 3.92
N ALA A 63 8.54 13.60 4.39
CA ALA A 63 8.19 13.08 5.73
C ALA A 63 8.28 11.55 5.85
N GLY A 64 8.82 10.89 4.82
CA GLY A 64 8.89 9.44 4.71
C GLY A 64 7.60 8.83 4.17
N PRO A 65 7.52 7.48 4.15
CA PRO A 65 6.40 6.80 3.53
C PRO A 65 5.08 6.99 4.28
N VAL A 66 3.99 6.88 3.52
CA VAL A 66 2.64 6.77 4.07
C VAL A 66 2.22 5.30 4.13
N ILE A 67 1.81 4.86 5.31
CA ILE A 67 1.36 3.51 5.59
C ILE A 67 -0.17 3.52 5.70
N ALA A 68 -0.86 2.79 4.83
CA ALA A 68 -2.32 2.70 4.90
C ALA A 68 -2.80 1.86 6.10
N ARG A 69 -3.89 2.29 6.74
CA ARG A 69 -4.58 1.56 7.81
C ARG A 69 -6.08 1.61 7.59
N GLY A 70 -6.72 0.46 7.44
CA GLY A 70 -8.18 0.41 7.26
C GLY A 70 -8.72 -1.01 7.22
N SER A 71 -9.99 -1.16 6.84
CA SER A 71 -10.66 -2.47 6.72
C SER A 71 -10.04 -3.36 5.65
N VAL A 72 -9.54 -2.77 4.57
CA VAL A 72 -8.90 -3.51 3.45
C VAL A 72 -7.42 -3.81 3.68
N VAL A 73 -6.84 -3.37 4.81
CA VAL A 73 -5.42 -3.59 5.14
C VAL A 73 -5.28 -4.54 6.32
N SER A 74 -4.37 -5.52 6.21
CA SER A 74 -4.14 -6.49 7.27
C SER A 74 -3.53 -5.79 8.49
N PRO A 75 -4.12 -5.96 9.68
CA PRO A 75 -3.54 -5.42 10.90
C PRO A 75 -2.21 -6.08 11.28
N VAL A 76 -1.89 -7.26 10.73
CA VAL A 76 -0.58 -7.90 10.90
C VAL A 76 0.47 -7.21 10.04
N VAL A 77 0.18 -7.01 8.75
CA VAL A 77 1.10 -6.36 7.80
C VAL A 77 1.39 -4.92 8.22
N PHE A 78 0.35 -4.17 8.61
CA PHE A 78 0.49 -2.82 9.15
C PHE A 78 1.47 -2.77 10.33
N ARG A 79 1.30 -3.65 11.32
CA ARG A 79 2.17 -3.70 12.50
C ARG A 79 3.61 -4.02 12.14
N LEU A 80 3.82 -5.03 11.30
CA LEU A 80 5.17 -5.40 10.85
C LEU A 80 5.88 -4.22 10.19
N LEU A 81 5.20 -3.47 9.32
CA LEU A 81 5.81 -2.34 8.62
C LEU A 81 6.01 -1.12 9.52
N ALA A 82 5.04 -0.80 10.38
CA ALA A 82 5.17 0.27 11.37
C ALA A 82 6.30 -0.02 12.38
N ASP A 83 6.41 -1.25 12.86
CA ASP A 83 7.45 -1.65 13.81
C ASP A 83 8.82 -1.70 13.14
N THR A 84 8.89 -2.14 11.89
CA THR A 84 10.13 -2.08 11.08
C THR A 84 10.58 -0.63 10.86
N ALA A 85 9.65 0.27 10.51
CA ALA A 85 9.96 1.69 10.33
C ALA A 85 10.45 2.32 11.64
N ARG A 86 9.80 2.03 12.78
CA ARG A 86 10.25 2.49 14.11
C ARG A 86 11.63 1.97 14.46
N ALA A 87 11.88 0.67 14.26
CA ALA A 87 13.17 0.05 14.54
C ALA A 87 14.29 0.60 13.65
N GLY A 88 13.98 0.90 12.38
CA GLY A 88 14.90 1.51 11.43
C GLY A 88 15.00 3.03 11.54
N GLN A 89 14.30 3.67 12.49
CA GLN A 89 14.22 5.13 12.63
C GLN A 89 13.78 5.83 11.33
N ILE A 90 12.96 5.17 10.53
CA ILE A 90 12.40 5.69 9.28
C ILE A 90 11.14 6.47 9.67
N PRO A 91 11.09 7.79 9.43
CA PRO A 91 9.87 8.57 9.65
C PRO A 91 8.77 8.05 8.73
N PHE A 92 7.53 7.99 9.21
CA PHE A 92 6.39 7.59 8.40
C PHE A 92 5.12 8.25 8.93
N SER A 93 4.11 8.30 8.07
CA SER A 93 2.77 8.76 8.43
C SER A 93 1.74 7.68 8.14
N VAL A 94 0.53 7.81 8.70
CA VAL A 94 -0.54 6.83 8.55
C VAL A 94 -1.71 7.46 7.82
N HIS A 95 -2.18 6.81 6.76
CA HIS A 95 -3.39 7.18 6.02
C HIS A 95 -4.51 6.22 6.38
N ALA A 96 -5.61 6.75 6.92
CA ALA A 96 -6.81 5.98 7.17
C ALA A 96 -7.52 5.67 5.85
N VAL A 97 -7.68 4.39 5.51
CA VAL A 97 -8.42 3.95 4.31
C VAL A 97 -9.75 3.31 4.71
N GLY A 98 -10.79 3.60 3.93
CA GLY A 98 -12.15 3.13 4.19
C GLY A 98 -12.41 1.75 3.56
N ARG A 99 -13.43 1.70 2.71
CA ARG A 99 -13.90 0.48 2.04
C ARG A 99 -12.96 0.00 0.94
N ASP A 100 -12.25 0.90 0.30
CA ASP A 100 -11.30 0.64 -0.77
C ASP A 100 -10.15 1.66 -0.72
N THR A 101 -9.11 1.40 -1.49
CA THR A 101 -7.99 2.32 -1.73
C THR A 101 -8.08 3.01 -3.09
N SER A 102 -8.96 2.52 -3.97
CA SER A 102 -9.07 2.84 -5.39
C SER A 102 -7.78 2.62 -6.18
N THR A 103 -7.01 1.57 -5.83
CA THR A 103 -5.73 1.22 -6.50
C THR A 103 -5.66 -0.29 -6.79
N ASN A 104 -4.57 -0.72 -7.42
CA ASN A 104 -4.22 -2.14 -7.56
C ASN A 104 -4.26 -2.93 -6.24
N ALA A 105 -4.14 -2.25 -5.11
CA ALA A 105 -4.25 -2.89 -3.80
C ALA A 105 -5.60 -3.59 -3.58
N ASP A 106 -6.68 -3.02 -4.09
CA ASP A 106 -8.04 -3.57 -3.94
C ASP A 106 -8.22 -4.83 -4.79
N ALA A 107 -7.70 -4.83 -6.01
CA ALA A 107 -7.75 -6.00 -6.90
C ALA A 107 -7.00 -7.19 -6.28
N ILE A 108 -5.82 -6.96 -5.70
CA ILE A 108 -5.05 -8.01 -5.01
C ILE A 108 -5.79 -8.48 -3.76
N HIS A 109 -6.40 -7.56 -3.00
CA HIS A 109 -7.16 -7.90 -1.81
C HIS A 109 -8.38 -8.78 -2.13
N ILE A 110 -9.08 -8.51 -3.23
CA ILE A 110 -10.28 -9.25 -3.65
C ILE A 110 -9.91 -10.62 -4.26
N ASP A 111 -8.85 -10.69 -5.06
CA ASP A 111 -8.35 -11.95 -5.66
C ASP A 111 -7.85 -12.95 -4.63
N SER A 112 -7.44 -12.44 -3.47
CA SER A 112 -7.01 -13.22 -2.31
C SER A 112 -8.20 -13.97 -1.68
N ALA A 113 -8.71 -15.00 -2.35
CA ALA A 113 -9.76 -15.85 -1.82
C ALA A 113 -9.33 -16.46 -0.46
N PRO A 114 -10.23 -16.59 0.53
CA PRO A 114 -9.92 -17.12 1.86
C PRO A 114 -9.27 -18.51 1.85
N SER A 115 -9.47 -19.28 0.78
CA SER A 115 -8.91 -20.62 0.58
C SER A 115 -7.43 -20.65 0.17
N GLN A 116 -6.86 -19.53 -0.27
CA GLN A 116 -5.45 -19.46 -0.73
C GLN A 116 -4.49 -18.87 0.31
N GLY A 117 -4.98 -18.36 1.45
CA GLY A 117 -4.14 -17.93 2.57
C GLY A 117 -3.38 -16.62 2.36
N THR A 118 -3.57 -15.93 1.23
CA THR A 118 -2.98 -14.62 0.93
C THR A 118 -3.51 -13.56 1.89
N ARG A 119 -2.62 -13.03 2.74
CA ARG A 119 -2.95 -11.99 3.71
C ARG A 119 -2.45 -10.65 3.23
N VAL A 120 -3.33 -10.02 2.45
CA VAL A 120 -3.59 -8.59 2.34
C VAL A 120 -2.48 -7.67 1.85
N THR A 121 -2.94 -6.78 0.98
CA THR A 121 -2.26 -5.65 0.40
C THR A 121 -2.03 -4.49 1.37
N MET A 122 -0.82 -3.95 1.39
CA MET A 122 -0.56 -2.62 1.97
C MET A 122 -0.16 -1.66 0.86
N ARG A 123 -0.68 -0.43 0.90
CA ARG A 123 -0.21 0.72 0.11
C ARG A 123 0.95 1.38 0.87
N PHE A 124 2.15 1.36 0.28
CA PHE A 124 3.30 2.17 0.68
C PHE A 124 3.36 3.35 -0.26
N VAL A 125 3.35 4.56 0.30
CA VAL A 125 3.26 5.74 -0.54
C VAL A 125 4.37 6.75 -0.38
N LEU A 126 4.92 7.17 -1.52
CA LEU A 126 5.71 8.38 -1.65
C LEU A 126 4.80 9.56 -2.01
N PRO A 127 4.83 10.65 -1.23
CA PRO A 127 4.18 11.89 -1.63
C PRO A 127 4.81 12.38 -2.95
N SER A 128 3.98 12.83 -3.89
CA SER A 128 4.42 13.52 -5.11
C SER A 128 3.76 14.89 -5.21
N LEU A 129 4.43 15.83 -5.89
CA LEU A 129 3.83 17.11 -6.29
C LEU A 129 2.75 16.84 -7.35
N THR A 130 1.67 17.61 -7.33
CA THR A 130 0.72 17.68 -8.45
C THR A 130 1.37 18.44 -9.60
N GLU A 131 1.34 17.90 -10.81
CA GLU A 131 1.31 18.77 -12.00
C GLU A 131 -0.10 19.38 -12.04
N GLU A 132 -0.19 20.72 -12.04
CA GLU A 132 -1.47 21.38 -12.31
C GLU A 132 -1.84 21.17 -13.78
N PRO A 133 -3.15 21.01 -14.11
CA PRO A 133 -3.63 20.87 -15.48
C PRO A 133 -3.41 22.12 -16.36
#